data_AF-A0A3M1RIC6-F1
#
_entry.id   AF-A0A3M1RIC6-F1
#
_cell.length_a   1.000
_cell.length_b   1.000
_cell.length_c   1.000
_cell.angle_alpha   90.00
_cell.angle_beta   90.00
_cell.angle_gamma   90.00
#
_symmetry.space_group_name_H-M   'P 1'
#
loop_
_entity.id
_entity.type
_entity.pdbx_description
1 polymer ?
#
loop_
_entity_poly.entity_id
_entity_poly.type
_entity_poly.pdbx_seq_one_letter_code
_entity_poly.pdbx_strand_id
1 'polypeptide(L)'
;MKKFVWPHDAQCAVCLTFDNLGKAYDLYRYGHAQGMASEGEYAVKRGVPTLLALLERHEIKATFFVEGWNGEHNAALLKEIVRQGHEVATHGYLHEQWHTLAPEEEKHLLEKATESLAQA
;
A
#
# COMPACT_ATOMS: atom_id res chain seq x y z
N MET A 1 -16.02 33.36 -3.95
CA MET A 1 -15.21 32.23 -3.46
C MET A 1 -13.73 32.55 -3.67
N LYS A 2 -12.86 32.30 -2.68
CA LYS A 2 -11.41 32.38 -2.89
C LYS A 2 -10.97 31.22 -3.78
N LYS A 3 -10.19 31.50 -4.82
CA LYS A 3 -9.62 30.47 -5.69
C LYS A 3 -8.51 29.76 -4.92
N PHE A 4 -8.56 28.43 -4.86
CA PHE A 4 -7.46 27.64 -4.32
C PHE A 4 -6.24 27.81 -5.22
N VAL A 5 -5.08 28.06 -4.63
CA VAL A 5 -3.81 28.26 -5.35
C VAL A 5 -2.92 27.07 -5.02
N TRP A 6 -2.53 26.32 -6.06
CA TRP A 6 -1.59 25.23 -5.88
C TRP A 6 -0.18 25.78 -5.57
N PRO A 7 0.62 25.06 -4.80
CA PRO A 7 2.04 25.38 -4.62
C PRO A 7 2.79 25.44 -5.96
N HIS A 8 3.90 26.19 -5.99
CA HIS A 8 4.83 26.24 -7.13
C HIS A 8 4.20 26.62 -8.48
N ASP A 9 3.18 27.48 -8.46
CA ASP A 9 2.45 27.94 -9.65
C ASP A 9 1.81 26.81 -10.49
N ALA A 10 1.62 25.63 -9.87
CA ALA A 10 1.00 24.50 -10.54
C ALA A 10 -0.47 24.78 -10.90
N GLN A 11 -0.95 24.11 -11.94
CA GLN A 11 -2.36 24.21 -12.36
C GLN A 11 -3.22 23.09 -11.79
N CYS A 12 -2.59 21.98 -11.40
CA CYS A 12 -3.23 20.82 -10.81
C CYS A 12 -2.24 20.07 -9.91
N ALA A 13 -2.79 19.16 -9.11
CA ALA A 13 -2.02 18.10 -8.46
C ALA A 13 -2.31 16.77 -9.15
N VAL A 14 -1.29 15.93 -9.25
CA VAL A 14 -1.42 14.53 -9.69
C VAL A 14 -1.00 13.66 -8.52
N CYS A 15 -1.89 12.75 -8.11
CA CYS A 15 -1.60 11.76 -7.08
C CYS A 15 -1.41 10.41 -7.76
N LEU A 16 -0.17 9.88 -7.69
CA LEU A 16 0.09 8.50 -8.07
C LEU A 16 -0.04 7.63 -6.83
N THR A 17 -0.92 6.64 -6.92
CA THR A 17 -1.20 5.71 -5.82
C THR A 17 -1.04 4.28 -6.30
N PHE A 18 -0.54 3.41 -5.44
CA PHE A 18 -0.28 2.01 -5.78
C PHE A 18 -0.82 1.06 -4.70
N ASP A 19 -1.53 0.05 -5.15
CA ASP A 19 -2.15 -1.06 -4.42
C ASP A 19 -2.10 -2.31 -5.33
N ASN A 20 -1.97 -3.55 -4.86
CA ASN A 20 -1.63 -4.06 -3.52
C ASN A 20 -0.18 -4.58 -3.46
N LEU A 21 0.39 -4.66 -2.26
CA LEU A 21 1.75 -5.18 -2.06
C LEU A 21 1.75 -6.67 -1.74
N GLY A 22 1.59 -7.55 -2.72
CA GLY A 22 1.87 -8.97 -2.49
C GLY A 22 0.64 -9.83 -2.21
N LYS A 23 0.63 -10.58 -1.10
CA LYS A 23 -0.16 -11.82 -0.98
C LYS A 23 -1.36 -11.75 -0.05
N ALA A 24 -1.60 -10.62 0.63
CA ALA A 24 -2.75 -10.46 1.52
C ALA A 24 -4.08 -10.79 0.83
N TYR A 25 -4.33 -10.23 -0.36
CA TYR A 25 -5.53 -10.53 -1.13
C TYR A 25 -5.65 -12.02 -1.51
N ASP A 26 -4.55 -12.66 -1.92
CA ASP A 26 -4.54 -14.09 -2.22
C ASP A 26 -4.92 -14.92 -0.98
N LEU A 27 -4.37 -14.56 0.19
CA LEU A 27 -4.69 -15.23 1.44
C LEU A 27 -6.16 -15.05 1.81
N TYR A 28 -6.70 -13.84 1.69
CA TYR A 28 -8.10 -13.56 1.96
C TYR A 28 -9.04 -14.30 1.00
N ARG A 29 -8.73 -14.28 -0.30
CA ARG A 29 -9.60 -14.82 -1.34
C ARG A 29 -9.56 -16.33 -1.44
N TYR A 30 -8.38 -16.94 -1.29
CA TYR A 30 -8.17 -18.37 -1.56
C TYR A 30 -7.85 -19.17 -0.29
N GLY A 31 -7.67 -18.52 0.86
CA GLY A 31 -7.24 -19.18 2.10
C GLY A 31 -5.76 -19.58 2.11
N HIS A 32 -4.99 -19.25 1.07
CA HIS A 32 -3.55 -19.51 0.99
C HIS A 32 -2.80 -18.44 0.19
N ALA A 33 -1.55 -18.19 0.57
CA ALA A 33 -0.71 -17.15 -0.03
C ALA A 33 -0.05 -17.53 -1.38
N GLN A 34 -0.44 -18.66 -1.98
CA GLN A 34 0.08 -19.11 -3.29
C GLN A 34 -0.68 -18.48 -4.47
N GLY A 35 -1.89 -17.94 -4.23
CA GLY A 35 -2.75 -17.36 -5.27
C GLY A 35 -3.09 -18.34 -6.39
N MET A 36 -3.66 -17.84 -7.48
CA MET A 36 -3.83 -18.61 -8.73
C MET A 36 -2.59 -18.56 -9.64
N ALA A 37 -1.80 -17.48 -9.59
CA ALA A 37 -0.75 -17.20 -10.58
C ALA A 37 0.54 -16.57 -10.00
N SER A 38 0.81 -16.72 -8.69
CA SER A 38 2.00 -16.13 -8.03
C SER A 38 2.13 -14.60 -8.17
N GLU A 39 1.04 -13.89 -8.46
CA GLU A 39 1.03 -12.43 -8.69
C GLU A 39 1.56 -11.67 -7.49
N GLY A 40 1.12 -12.01 -6.28
CA GLY A 40 1.64 -11.40 -5.06
C GLY A 40 3.13 -11.63 -4.86
N GLU A 41 3.66 -12.79 -5.26
CA GLU A 41 5.09 -13.06 -5.20
C GLU A 41 5.88 -12.24 -6.22
N TYR A 42 5.34 -12.12 -7.44
CA TYR A 42 5.94 -11.28 -8.47
C TYR A 42 5.93 -9.80 -8.08
N ALA A 43 4.84 -9.30 -7.51
CA ALA A 43 4.71 -7.94 -7.04
C ALA A 43 5.82 -7.59 -6.05
N VAL A 44 6.03 -8.43 -5.02
CA VAL A 44 7.08 -8.22 -4.01
C VAL A 44 8.48 -8.36 -4.61
N LYS A 45 8.74 -9.41 -5.42
CA LYS A 45 10.10 -9.72 -5.88
C LYS A 45 10.57 -8.84 -7.05
N ARG A 46 9.66 -8.37 -7.90
CA ARG A 46 9.98 -7.73 -9.18
C ARG A 46 9.15 -6.48 -9.45
N GLY A 47 7.85 -6.51 -9.21
CA GLY A 47 6.93 -5.42 -9.50
C GLY A 47 7.29 -4.14 -8.78
N VAL A 48 7.19 -4.14 -7.45
CA VAL A 48 7.45 -2.97 -6.59
C VAL A 48 8.89 -2.48 -6.73
N PRO A 49 9.95 -3.31 -6.71
CA PRO A 49 11.31 -2.83 -6.94
C PRO A 49 11.51 -2.13 -8.29
N THR A 50 10.89 -2.66 -9.36
CA THR A 50 10.97 -2.03 -10.69
C THR A 50 10.22 -0.71 -10.72
N LEU A 51 9.07 -0.64 -10.07
CA LEU A 51 8.28 0.57 -9.95
C LEU A 51 9.01 1.66 -9.16
N LEU A 52 9.62 1.31 -8.02
CA LEU A 52 10.42 2.24 -7.22
C LEU A 52 11.57 2.82 -8.03
N ALA A 53 12.31 1.98 -8.77
CA ALA A 53 13.38 2.45 -9.66
C ALA A 53 12.87 3.39 -10.77
N LEU A 54 11.66 3.17 -11.29
CA LEU A 54 11.04 4.06 -12.27
C LEU A 54 10.66 5.40 -11.66
N LEU A 55 10.04 5.39 -10.48
CA LEU A 55 9.66 6.61 -9.76
C LEU A 55 10.88 7.43 -9.37
N GLU A 56 11.94 6.78 -8.89
CA GLU A 56 13.23 7.41 -8.58
C GLU A 56 13.84 8.09 -9.82
N ARG A 57 13.87 7.40 -10.96
CA ARG A 57 14.39 7.96 -12.22
C ARG A 57 13.67 9.24 -12.65
N HIS A 58 12.40 9.37 -12.32
CA HIS A 58 11.58 10.53 -12.67
C HIS A 58 11.45 11.54 -11.52
N GLU A 59 12.10 11.30 -10.38
CA GLU A 59 12.02 12.12 -9.18
C GLU A 59 10.58 12.30 -8.66
N ILE A 60 9.73 11.29 -8.86
CA ILE A 60 8.32 11.31 -8.48
C ILE A 60 8.12 10.62 -7.13
N LYS A 61 7.39 11.27 -6.23
CA LYS A 61 6.86 10.66 -4.99
C LYS A 61 5.42 10.19 -5.21
N ALA A 62 5.04 9.18 -4.45
CA ALA A 62 3.77 8.47 -4.60
C ALA A 62 3.32 7.94 -3.23
N THR A 63 2.05 7.53 -3.16
CA THR A 63 1.46 6.92 -1.97
C THR A 63 1.21 5.44 -2.22
N PHE A 64 1.73 4.58 -1.34
CA PHE A 64 1.51 3.14 -1.39
C PHE A 64 0.47 2.76 -0.35
N PHE A 65 -0.64 2.19 -0.82
CA PHE A 65 -1.68 1.62 0.03
C PHE A 65 -1.34 0.15 0.29
N VAL A 66 -0.90 -0.14 1.51
CA VAL A 66 -0.35 -1.44 1.90
C VAL A 66 -1.25 -2.10 2.94
N GLU A 67 -1.54 -3.38 2.77
CA GLU A 67 -2.25 -4.16 3.77
C GLU A 67 -1.34 -4.48 4.96
N GLY A 68 -1.87 -4.47 6.19
CA GLY A 68 -1.12 -4.73 7.41
C GLY A 68 -0.36 -6.07 7.38
N TRP A 69 -1.00 -7.14 6.88
CA TRP A 69 -0.34 -8.43 6.71
C TRP A 69 0.87 -8.35 5.77
N ASN A 70 0.75 -7.60 4.67
CA ASN A 70 1.86 -7.41 3.74
C ASN A 70 2.97 -6.56 4.35
N GLY A 71 2.64 -5.60 5.22
CA GLY A 71 3.61 -4.83 6.01
C GLY A 71 4.44 -5.72 6.95
N GLU A 72 3.80 -6.66 7.64
CA GLU A 72 4.45 -7.65 8.51
C GLU A 72 5.36 -8.60 7.71
N HIS A 73 4.85 -9.13 6.60
CA HIS A 73 5.53 -10.20 5.86
C HIS A 73 6.54 -9.70 4.83
N ASN A 74 6.51 -8.41 4.50
CA ASN A 74 7.43 -7.77 3.54
C ASN A 74 8.08 -6.51 4.13
N ALA A 75 8.38 -6.51 5.44
CA ALA A 75 8.90 -5.36 6.16
C ALA A 75 10.13 -4.70 5.52
N ALA A 76 11.04 -5.48 4.91
CA ALA A 76 12.20 -4.92 4.22
C ALA A 76 11.81 -4.08 2.98
N LEU A 77 10.81 -4.53 2.22
CA LEU A 77 10.28 -3.79 1.07
C LEU A 77 9.49 -2.56 1.51
N LEU A 78 8.72 -2.67 2.61
CA LEU A 78 8.02 -1.53 3.20
C LEU A 78 9.00 -0.43 3.64
N LYS A 79 10.08 -0.82 4.32
CA LYS A 79 11.17 0.07 4.71
C LYS A 79 11.82 0.75 3.51
N GLU A 80 11.98 0.02 2.41
CA GLU A 80 12.54 0.56 1.18
C GLU A 80 11.63 1.62 0.55
N ILE A 81 10.31 1.39 0.52
CA ILE A 81 9.32 2.38 0.06
C ILE A 81 9.45 3.68 0.87
N VAL A 82 9.48 3.58 2.20
CA VAL A 82 9.62 4.74 3.10
C VAL A 82 10.99 5.41 2.94
N ARG A 83 12.07 4.62 2.84
CA ARG A 83 13.44 5.12 2.66
C ARG A 83 13.58 5.95 1.38
N GLN A 84 12.86 5.59 0.31
CA GLN A 84 12.82 6.37 -0.92
C GLN A 84 11.90 7.60 -0.84
N GLY A 85 11.27 7.88 0.31
CA GLY A 85 10.47 9.08 0.55
C GLY A 85 9.05 9.01 -0.01
N HIS A 86 8.53 7.80 -0.26
CA HIS A 86 7.13 7.60 -0.59
C HIS A 86 6.27 7.56 0.68
N GLU A 87 5.00 7.95 0.54
CA GLU A 87 4.02 7.82 1.62
C GLU A 87 3.52 6.37 1.68
N VAL A 88 3.32 5.86 2.90
CA VAL A 88 2.62 4.59 3.14
C VAL A 88 1.31 4.89 3.83
N ALA A 89 0.21 4.40 3.26
CA ALA A 89 -1.13 4.48 3.82
C ALA A 89 -1.69 3.07 4.00
N THR A 90 -2.66 2.92 4.92
CA THR A 90 -3.29 1.64 5.21
C THR A 90 -4.27 1.22 4.11
N HIS A 91 -4.23 -0.06 3.73
CA HIS A 91 -5.21 -0.70 2.86
C HIS A 91 -5.95 -1.86 3.56
N GLY A 92 -6.21 -1.70 4.86
CA GLY A 92 -6.77 -2.75 5.71
C GLY A 92 -5.73 -3.80 6.11
N TYR A 93 -6.17 -4.92 6.71
CA TYR A 93 -5.22 -5.92 7.22
C TYR A 93 -4.97 -7.03 6.19
N LEU A 94 -6.03 -7.57 5.57
CA LEU A 94 -5.98 -8.66 4.60
C LEU A 94 -6.73 -8.41 3.30
N HIS A 95 -7.29 -7.21 3.10
CA HIS A 95 -8.16 -6.86 1.97
C HIS A 95 -9.62 -7.35 2.15
N GLU A 96 -10.15 -7.10 3.34
CA GLU A 96 -11.48 -7.49 3.79
C GLU A 96 -12.61 -6.77 3.03
N GLN A 97 -13.78 -7.39 2.98
CA GLN A 97 -15.00 -6.73 2.50
C GLN A 97 -15.60 -5.84 3.60
N TRP A 98 -15.09 -4.63 3.74
CA TRP A 98 -15.43 -3.68 4.81
C TRP A 98 -16.94 -3.56 5.11
N HIS A 99 -17.76 -3.39 4.08
CA HIS A 99 -19.23 -3.25 4.23
C HIS A 99 -19.95 -4.45 4.86
N THR A 100 -19.27 -5.58 5.07
CA THR A 100 -19.82 -6.80 5.69
C THR A 100 -19.41 -6.97 7.15
N LEU A 101 -18.51 -6.12 7.65
CA LEU A 101 -17.94 -6.24 8.99
C LEU A 101 -18.84 -5.60 10.04
N ALA A 102 -18.75 -6.11 11.28
CA ALA A 102 -19.31 -5.42 12.43
C ALA A 102 -18.42 -4.19 12.77
N PRO A 103 -18.98 -3.10 13.31
CA PRO A 103 -18.22 -1.88 13.63
C PRO A 103 -17.00 -2.12 14.53
N GLU A 104 -17.11 -3.05 15.48
CA GLU A 104 -16.02 -3.42 16.37
C GLU A 104 -14.88 -4.12 15.62
N GLU A 105 -15.22 -4.95 14.62
CA GLU A 105 -14.26 -5.63 13.77
C GLU A 105 -13.59 -4.65 12.80
N GLU A 106 -14.35 -3.72 12.19
CA GLU A 106 -13.78 -2.64 11.36
C GLU A 106 -12.72 -1.85 12.13
N LYS A 107 -13.05 -1.45 13.36
CA LYS A 107 -12.12 -0.74 14.24
C LYS A 107 -10.89 -1.58 14.53
N HIS A 108 -11.09 -2.83 14.94
CA HIS A 108 -9.98 -3.73 15.27
C HIS A 108 -9.02 -3.92 14.10
N LEU A 109 -9.53 -4.14 12.89
CA LEU A 109 -8.72 -4.33 11.70
C LEU A 109 -8.00 -3.05 11.25
N LEU A 110 -8.62 -1.87 11.40
CA LEU A 110 -7.94 -0.59 11.15
C LEU A 110 -6.78 -0.37 12.12
N GLU A 111 -7.00 -0.59 13.42
CA GLU A 111 -5.97 -0.44 14.45
C GLU A 111 -4.82 -1.41 14.18
N LYS A 112 -5.14 -2.69 13.99
CA LYS A 112 -4.15 -3.73 13.69
C LYS A 112 -3.34 -3.40 12.44
N ALA A 113 -4.00 -3.06 11.33
CA ALA A 113 -3.31 -2.71 10.08
C ALA A 113 -2.39 -1.51 10.25
N THR A 114 -2.82 -0.50 10.99
CA THR A 114 -2.01 0.70 11.26
C THR A 114 -0.77 0.36 12.10
N GLU A 115 -0.93 -0.46 13.14
CA GLU A 115 0.18 -0.95 13.97
C GLU A 115 1.19 -1.79 13.18
N SER A 116 0.71 -2.64 12.27
CA SER A 116 1.57 -3.44 11.38
C SER A 116 2.44 -2.56 10.47
N LEU A 117 1.89 -1.44 9.97
CA LEU A 117 2.60 -0.53 9.08
C LEU A 117 3.52 0.46 9.81
N ALA A 118 3.21 0.79 11.06
CA ALA A 118 4.01 1.70 11.89
C ALA A 118 5.43 1.18 12.20
N GLN A 119 5.75 -0.07 11.83
CA GLN A 119 7.06 -0.69 12.02
C GLN A 119 8.05 -0.41 10.86
N ALA A 120 7.61 0.34 9.85
CA ALA A 120 8.42 0.79 8.71
C ALA A 120 9.47 1.82 9.12
#